data_AF-A0A1F3BHJ2-F1
#
_entry.id   AF-A0A1F3BHJ2-F1
#
_cell.length_a   1.000
_cell.length_b   1.000
_cell.length_c   1.000
_cell.angle_alpha   90.00
_cell.angle_beta   90.00
_cell.angle_gamma   90.00
#
_symmetry.space_group_name_H-M   'P 1'
#
loop_
_entity.id
_entity.type
_entity.pdbx_description
1 polymer ?
#
loop_
_entity_poly.entity_id
_entity_poly.type
_entity_poly.pdbx_seq_one_letter_code
_entity_poly.pdbx_strand_id
1 'polypeptide(L)'
;MRKMPQIAQIFTDSIFPLKKGASGIFQISIIFIVITLMYSCEKKPFNYRNKYIGNWEFTTNITEVNLHGEGSIVENTVAYLGLISYDSKEQLKINFLDNMEVYVEVDKNGIISAYKDLGNGVFTSKKIMEYSLKRGGLGAWINYKISGIKK
;
A
#
# COMPACT_ATOMS: atom_id res chain seq x y z
N MET A 1 38.00 16.52 25.35
CA MET A 1 37.85 15.11 25.78
C MET A 1 36.60 15.00 26.65
N ARG A 2 35.51 14.41 26.13
CA ARG A 2 34.25 14.19 26.87
C ARG A 2 34.22 12.75 27.39
N LYS A 3 34.13 12.57 28.71
CA LYS A 3 33.98 11.26 29.35
C LYS A 3 32.57 10.72 29.08
N MET A 4 32.47 9.50 28.56
CA MET A 4 31.21 8.77 28.41
C MET A 4 30.70 8.28 29.79
N PRO A 5 29.37 8.26 30.01
CA PRO A 5 28.77 7.83 31.28
C PRO A 5 28.74 6.30 31.44
N GLN A 6 29.06 5.83 32.65
CA GLN A 6 29.17 4.42 33.10
C GLN A 6 27.85 3.63 33.15
N ILE A 7 26.77 4.12 32.54
CA ILE A 7 25.43 3.52 32.69
C ILE A 7 25.29 2.22 31.88
N ALA A 8 26.12 2.01 30.85
CA ALA A 8 26.07 0.79 30.04
C ALA A 8 26.58 -0.47 30.76
N GLN A 9 27.29 -0.34 31.89
CA GLN A 9 27.93 -1.48 32.56
C GLN A 9 27.04 -2.20 33.58
N ILE A 10 25.94 -1.58 34.02
CA ILE A 10 25.09 -2.17 35.07
C ILE A 10 24.06 -3.15 34.47
N PHE A 11 23.73 -3.01 33.19
CA PHE A 11 22.69 -3.84 32.56
C PHE A 11 23.14 -5.24 32.15
N THR A 12 24.46 -5.50 32.05
CA THR A 12 24.98 -6.83 31.67
C THR A 12 25.02 -7.81 32.84
N ASP A 13 25.13 -7.32 34.08
CA ASP A 13 25.44 -8.18 35.22
C ASP A 13 24.19 -8.72 35.93
N SER A 14 23.02 -8.10 35.74
CA SER A 14 21.79 -8.48 36.45
C SER A 14 20.93 -9.52 35.76
N ILE A 15 21.19 -9.85 34.48
CA ILE A 15 20.33 -10.76 33.71
C ILE A 15 20.83 -12.22 33.76
N PHE A 16 22.12 -12.47 34.06
CA PHE A 16 22.66 -13.84 34.09
C PHE A 16 23.75 -14.04 35.16
N PRO A 17 23.42 -14.51 36.37
CA PRO A 17 24.43 -14.98 37.31
C PRO A 17 25.03 -16.29 36.78
N LEU A 18 26.13 -16.19 36.03
CA LEU A 18 26.89 -17.34 35.54
C LEU A 18 27.62 -18.02 36.71
N LYS A 19 27.04 -19.10 37.24
CA LYS A 19 27.76 -20.05 38.10
C LYS A 19 28.95 -20.62 37.34
N LYS A 20 30.17 -20.21 37.72
CA LYS A 20 31.44 -20.82 37.30
C LYS A 20 31.45 -22.29 37.73
N GLY A 21 31.07 -23.21 36.83
CA GLY A 21 31.10 -24.64 37.12
C GLY A 21 30.31 -25.51 36.15
N ALA A 22 29.39 -24.94 35.37
CA ALA A 22 28.66 -25.67 34.34
C ALA A 22 29.27 -25.42 32.95
N SER A 23 30.02 -26.42 32.47
CA SER A 23 30.20 -26.81 31.06
C SER A 23 29.96 -25.72 30.00
N GLY A 24 31.04 -25.20 29.41
CA GLY A 24 31.00 -24.23 28.30
C GLY A 24 30.18 -24.67 27.08
N ILE A 25 29.78 -25.94 27.01
CA ILE A 25 28.86 -26.46 25.98
C ILE A 25 27.47 -25.83 26.12
N PHE A 26 27.00 -25.58 27.35
CA PHE A 26 25.65 -25.06 27.60
C PHE A 26 25.47 -23.60 27.14
N GLN A 27 26.53 -22.79 27.26
CA GLN A 27 26.51 -21.41 26.76
C GLN A 27 26.48 -21.33 25.23
N ILE A 28 27.20 -22.22 24.54
CA ILE A 28 27.24 -22.25 23.07
C ILE A 28 25.86 -22.62 22.50
N SER A 29 25.14 -23.55 23.15
CA SER A 29 23.80 -23.95 22.73
C SER A 29 22.78 -22.80 22.79
N ILE A 30 22.84 -21.95 23.82
CA ILE A 30 21.92 -20.81 23.96
C ILE A 30 22.15 -19.77 22.84
N ILE A 31 23.41 -19.48 22.52
CA ILE A 31 23.77 -18.55 21.43
C ILE A 31 23.26 -19.09 20.09
N PHE A 32 23.42 -20.40 19.84
CA PHE A 32 22.97 -21.01 18.60
C PHE A 32 21.44 -20.96 18.43
N ILE A 33 20.67 -21.18 19.50
CA ILE A 33 19.20 -21.05 19.51
C ILE A 33 18.76 -19.62 19.22
N VAL A 34 19.43 -18.61 19.80
CA VAL A 34 19.10 -17.21 19.54
C VAL A 34 19.37 -16.86 18.07
N ILE A 35 20.48 -17.33 17.51
CA ILE A 35 20.82 -17.09 16.10
C ILE A 35 19.79 -17.73 15.17
N THR A 36 19.40 -18.99 15.39
CA THR A 36 18.41 -19.67 14.52
C THR A 36 17.03 -19.03 14.59
N LEU A 37 16.62 -18.51 15.75
CA LEU A 37 15.37 -17.75 15.90
C LEU A 37 15.39 -16.43 15.12
N MET A 38 16.56 -15.79 14.97
CA MET A 38 16.68 -14.57 14.16
C MET A 38 16.64 -14.84 12.65
N TYR A 39 17.03 -16.03 12.20
CA TYR A 39 16.95 -16.42 10.78
C TYR A 39 15.56 -16.90 10.31
N SER A 40 14.63 -17.20 11.23
CA SER A 40 13.27 -17.63 10.88
C SER A 40 12.32 -16.48 10.50
N CYS A 41 12.80 -15.23 10.46
CA CYS A 41 12.00 -14.12 9.95
C CYS A 41 12.02 -14.17 8.42
N GLU A 42 11.06 -14.88 7.82
CA GLU A 42 10.78 -14.79 6.39
C GLU A 42 10.42 -13.34 6.06
N LYS A 43 11.39 -12.61 5.48
CA LYS A 43 11.10 -11.29 4.92
C LYS A 43 10.17 -11.51 3.74
N LYS A 44 8.90 -11.11 3.88
CA LYS A 44 8.00 -11.02 2.73
C LYS A 44 8.71 -10.23 1.63
N PRO A 45 8.75 -10.74 0.39
CA PRO A 45 9.41 -10.04 -0.71
C PRO A 45 8.82 -8.63 -0.82
N PHE A 46 9.69 -7.64 -0.98
CA PHE A 46 9.29 -6.24 -1.06
C PHE A 46 8.39 -6.05 -2.28
N ASN A 47 7.08 -5.98 -2.06
CA ASN A 47 6.13 -5.69 -3.12
C ASN A 47 6.28 -4.23 -3.53
N TYR A 48 6.72 -3.99 -4.77
CA TYR A 48 6.96 -2.63 -5.29
C TYR A 48 5.71 -1.76 -5.26
N ARG A 49 4.51 -2.34 -5.17
CA ARG A 49 3.23 -1.64 -5.05
C ARG A 49 2.99 -1.03 -3.66
N ASN A 50 3.74 -1.45 -2.64
CA ASN A 50 3.62 -0.93 -1.27
C ASN A 50 3.77 0.59 -1.17
N LYS A 51 4.51 1.21 -2.10
CA LYS A 51 4.69 2.68 -2.15
C LYS A 51 3.37 3.44 -2.37
N TYR A 52 2.34 2.79 -2.93
CA TYR A 52 1.06 3.41 -3.28
C TYR A 52 -0.03 3.22 -2.20
N ILE A 53 0.14 2.26 -1.28
CA ILE A 53 -0.81 1.98 -0.20
C ILE A 53 -0.93 3.16 0.76
N GLY A 54 -2.14 3.46 1.23
CA GLY A 54 -2.42 4.49 2.22
C GLY A 54 -3.63 5.36 1.87
N ASN A 55 -3.78 6.47 2.59
CA ASN A 55 -4.86 7.44 2.39
C ASN A 55 -4.54 8.39 1.24
N TRP A 56 -5.56 8.72 0.45
CA TRP A 56 -5.45 9.57 -0.73
C TRP A 56 -6.62 10.56 -0.76
N GLU A 57 -6.36 11.76 -1.24
CA GLU A 57 -7.40 12.70 -1.63
C GLU A 57 -7.62 12.57 -3.13
N PHE A 58 -8.80 12.09 -3.51
CA PHE A 58 -9.21 11.92 -4.88
C PHE A 58 -10.11 13.07 -5.31
N THR A 59 -9.87 13.60 -6.50
CA THR A 59 -10.79 14.48 -7.22
C THR A 59 -11.28 13.72 -8.45
N THR A 60 -12.58 13.48 -8.52
CA THR A 60 -13.21 12.72 -9.61
C THR A 60 -14.10 13.63 -10.42
N ASN A 61 -13.77 13.81 -11.70
CA ASN A 61 -14.65 14.42 -12.68
C ASN A 61 -15.49 13.33 -13.33
N ILE A 62 -16.80 13.42 -13.15
CA ILE A 62 -17.81 12.47 -13.62
C ILE A 62 -18.52 13.12 -14.80
N THR A 63 -18.49 12.46 -15.95
CA THR A 63 -19.29 12.83 -17.12
C THR A 63 -20.26 11.70 -17.41
N GLU A 64 -21.55 11.95 -17.24
CA GLU A 64 -22.62 11.04 -17.60
C GLU A 64 -23.25 11.47 -18.92
N VAL A 65 -23.36 10.55 -19.86
CA VAL A 65 -24.02 10.74 -21.14
C VAL A 65 -25.17 9.76 -21.23
N ASN A 66 -26.37 10.26 -21.47
CA ASN A 66 -27.57 9.47 -21.66
C ASN A 66 -28.16 9.85 -23.03
N LEU A 67 -28.29 8.90 -23.96
CA LEU A 67 -28.87 9.15 -25.29
C LEU A 67 -30.35 8.73 -25.38
N HIS A 68 -31.01 8.46 -24.26
CA HIS A 68 -32.45 8.19 -24.28
C HIS A 68 -33.24 9.49 -24.46
N GLY A 69 -34.17 9.52 -25.42
CA GLY A 69 -34.98 10.70 -25.72
C GLY A 69 -34.18 11.81 -26.42
N GLU A 70 -34.20 13.02 -25.86
CA GLU A 70 -33.48 14.19 -26.40
C GLU A 70 -31.96 14.15 -26.16
N GLY A 71 -31.50 13.20 -25.34
CA GLY A 71 -30.11 13.11 -24.92
C GLY A 71 -29.74 14.14 -23.85
N SER A 72 -28.87 13.76 -22.92
CA SER A 72 -28.35 14.66 -21.90
C SER A 72 -26.89 14.34 -21.56
N ILE A 73 -26.16 15.39 -21.18
CA ILE A 73 -24.81 15.31 -20.64
C ILE A 73 -24.81 16.00 -19.28
N VAL A 74 -24.36 15.28 -18.25
CA VAL A 74 -24.24 15.79 -16.88
C VAL A 74 -22.78 15.70 -16.47
N GLU A 75 -22.24 16.81 -15.95
CA GLU A 75 -20.88 16.89 -15.44
C GLU A 75 -20.89 17.22 -13.95
N ASN A 76 -20.08 16.50 -13.18
CA ASN A 76 -19.93 16.73 -11.75
C ASN A 76 -18.47 16.52 -11.33
N THR A 77 -18.03 17.25 -10.31
CA THR A 77 -16.69 17.09 -9.71
C THR A 77 -16.84 16.83 -8.23
N VAL A 78 -16.26 15.73 -7.76
CA VAL A 78 -16.36 15.32 -6.36
C VAL A 78 -14.96 15.10 -5.77
N ALA A 79 -14.71 15.70 -4.62
CA ALA A 79 -13.52 15.43 -3.82
C ALA A 79 -13.84 14.39 -2.73
N TYR A 80 -12.96 13.43 -2.51
CA TYR A 80 -13.18 12.33 -1.57
C TYR A 80 -11.87 11.87 -0.92
N LEU A 81 -11.88 11.67 0.40
CA LEU A 81 -10.77 11.05 1.12
C LEU A 81 -10.89 9.53 1.02
N GLY A 82 -10.14 8.97 0.07
CA GLY A 82 -10.14 7.56 -0.24
C GLY A 82 -8.94 6.79 0.32
N LEU A 83 -8.89 5.50 -0.04
CA LEU A 83 -7.87 4.57 0.41
C LEU A 83 -7.42 3.70 -0.76
N ILE A 84 -6.10 3.51 -0.87
CA ILE A 84 -5.51 2.45 -1.70
C ILE A 84 -5.01 1.35 -0.77
N SER A 85 -5.52 0.13 -0.94
CA SER A 85 -5.17 -1.05 -0.13
C SER A 85 -4.94 -2.28 -1.01
N TYR A 86 -4.49 -3.39 -0.41
CA TYR A 86 -4.59 -4.69 -1.05
C TYR A 86 -5.97 -5.31 -0.80
N ASP A 87 -6.41 -6.18 -1.71
CA ASP A 87 -7.51 -7.10 -1.49
C ASP A 87 -7.02 -8.47 -1.00
N SER A 88 -7.93 -9.46 -0.93
CA SER A 88 -7.60 -10.83 -0.52
C SER A 88 -6.76 -11.61 -1.54
N LYS A 89 -6.64 -11.11 -2.78
CA LYS A 89 -5.89 -11.69 -3.90
C LYS A 89 -4.61 -10.91 -4.20
N GLU A 90 -4.17 -10.01 -3.31
CA GLU A 90 -3.00 -9.13 -3.47
C GLU A 90 -3.06 -8.16 -4.67
N GLN A 91 -4.26 -7.90 -5.17
CA GLN A 91 -4.55 -6.85 -6.15
C GLN A 91 -4.69 -5.50 -5.45
N LEU A 92 -4.36 -4.41 -6.14
CA LEU A 92 -4.58 -3.09 -5.59
C LEU A 92 -6.04 -2.71 -5.71
N LYS A 93 -6.62 -2.30 -4.59
CA LYS A 93 -7.97 -1.79 -4.50
C LYS A 93 -7.93 -0.29 -4.26
N ILE A 94 -8.65 0.47 -5.09
CA ILE A 94 -8.75 1.92 -5.00
C ILE A 94 -10.20 2.28 -4.64
N ASN A 95 -10.39 2.88 -3.47
CA ASN A 95 -11.66 3.44 -3.03
C ASN A 95 -11.62 4.95 -3.29
N PHE A 96 -12.20 5.42 -4.40
CA PHE A 96 -12.05 6.80 -4.87
C PHE A 96 -13.32 7.66 -4.77
N LEU A 97 -14.46 7.05 -4.46
CA LEU A 97 -15.74 7.70 -4.18
C LEU A 97 -16.49 6.87 -3.13
N ASP A 98 -17.55 7.44 -2.55
CA ASP A 98 -18.40 6.71 -1.62
C ASP A 98 -19.00 5.46 -2.30
N ASN A 99 -18.88 4.31 -1.64
CA ASN A 99 -19.30 2.98 -2.13
C ASN A 99 -18.75 2.56 -3.51
N MET A 100 -17.67 3.20 -3.99
CA MET A 100 -17.06 2.89 -5.28
C MET A 100 -15.62 2.41 -5.08
N GLU A 101 -15.40 1.15 -5.44
CA GLU A 101 -14.09 0.53 -5.47
C GLU A 101 -13.75 -0.01 -6.86
N VAL A 102 -12.45 -0.02 -7.16
CA VAL A 102 -11.90 -0.60 -8.38
C VAL A 102 -10.65 -1.40 -8.05
N TYR A 103 -10.57 -2.58 -8.65
CA TYR A 103 -9.44 -3.49 -8.54
C TYR A 103 -8.55 -3.30 -9.77
N VAL A 104 -7.28 -3.01 -9.54
CA VAL A 104 -6.31 -2.67 -10.58
C VAL A 104 -5.04 -3.49 -10.45
N GLU A 105 -4.43 -3.74 -11.59
CA GLU A 105 -3.06 -4.19 -11.69
C GLU A 105 -2.16 -2.99 -11.92
N VAL A 106 -0.97 -3.03 -11.32
CA VAL A 106 0.01 -1.95 -11.43
C VAL A 106 1.35 -2.57 -11.71
N ASP A 107 1.98 -2.16 -12.80
CA ASP A 107 3.29 -2.65 -13.20
C ASP A 107 4.44 -1.94 -12.44
N LYS A 108 5.68 -2.36 -12.72
CA LYS A 108 6.87 -1.77 -12.08
C LYS A 108 7.08 -0.29 -12.44
N ASN A 109 6.56 0.15 -13.59
CA ASN A 109 6.63 1.53 -14.07
C ASN A 109 5.52 2.41 -13.47
N GLY A 110 4.56 1.81 -12.76
CA GLY A 110 3.41 2.53 -12.20
C GLY A 110 2.25 2.68 -13.17
N ILE A 111 2.25 1.98 -14.30
CA ILE A 111 1.11 1.94 -15.22
C ILE A 111 -0.01 1.12 -14.56
N ILE A 112 -1.22 1.68 -14.57
CA ILE A 112 -2.42 1.09 -13.99
C ILE A 112 -3.27 0.51 -15.12
N SER A 113 -3.56 -0.79 -15.04
CA SER A 113 -4.52 -1.47 -15.92
C SER A 113 -5.70 -1.97 -15.08
N ALA A 114 -6.91 -1.63 -15.49
CA ALA A 114 -8.12 -2.15 -14.86
C ALA A 114 -8.40 -3.59 -15.32
N TYR A 115 -9.01 -4.37 -14.44
CA TYR A 115 -9.59 -5.65 -14.83
C TYR A 115 -10.71 -5.43 -15.87
N LYS A 116 -10.64 -6.16 -17.00
CA LYS A 116 -11.55 -6.07 -18.18
C LYS A 116 -11.47 -4.79 -19.01
N ASP A 117 -10.32 -4.12 -19.06
CA ASP A 117 -10.05 -2.96 -19.94
C ASP A 117 -11.01 -1.77 -19.79
N LEU A 118 -11.73 -1.68 -18.66
CA LEU A 118 -12.68 -0.59 -18.42
C LEU A 118 -12.00 0.71 -18.00
N GLY A 119 -10.69 0.67 -17.73
CA GLY A 119 -9.94 1.84 -17.32
C GLY A 119 -8.44 1.67 -17.38
N ASN A 120 -7.74 2.79 -17.43
CA ASN A 120 -6.30 2.88 -17.50
C ASN A 120 -5.83 4.11 -16.74
N GLY A 121 -4.60 4.07 -16.25
CA GLY A 121 -4.03 5.19 -15.53
C GLY A 121 -2.53 5.03 -15.31
N VAL A 122 -1.99 5.93 -14.50
CA VAL A 122 -0.58 5.95 -14.16
C VAL A 122 -0.36 6.59 -12.80
N PHE A 123 0.57 6.03 -12.05
CA PHE A 123 1.22 6.70 -10.93
C PHE A 123 2.39 7.53 -11.45
N THR A 124 2.17 8.81 -11.77
CA THR A 124 3.23 9.73 -12.19
C THR A 124 4.31 9.86 -11.12
N SER A 125 3.95 9.68 -9.84
CA SER A 125 4.91 9.58 -8.74
C SER A 125 4.37 8.71 -7.60
N LYS A 126 5.14 8.57 -6.51
CA LYS A 126 4.67 7.93 -5.27
C LYS A 126 3.48 8.65 -4.61
N LYS A 127 3.20 9.89 -5.02
CA LYS A 127 2.19 10.77 -4.41
C LYS A 127 1.09 11.23 -5.36
N ILE A 128 1.23 11.00 -6.67
CA ILE A 128 0.32 11.51 -7.70
C ILE A 128 -0.14 10.34 -8.56
N MET A 129 -1.45 10.26 -8.76
CA MET A 129 -2.11 9.25 -9.56
C MET A 129 -3.10 9.91 -10.52
N GLU A 130 -3.17 9.42 -11.74
CA GLU A 130 -4.22 9.72 -12.71
C GLU A 130 -4.83 8.42 -13.19
N TYR A 131 -6.16 8.33 -13.22
CA TYR A 131 -6.86 7.11 -13.63
C TYR A 131 -8.18 7.48 -14.32
N SER A 132 -8.47 6.83 -15.44
CA SER A 132 -9.73 6.99 -16.16
C SER A 132 -10.48 5.67 -16.16
N LEU A 133 -11.77 5.72 -15.87
CA LEU A 133 -12.66 4.56 -15.85
C LEU A 133 -13.92 4.90 -16.63
N LYS A 134 -14.27 4.07 -17.61
CA LYS A 134 -15.52 4.19 -18.37
C LYS A 134 -16.44 3.02 -18.01
N ARG A 135 -17.70 3.32 -17.68
CA ARG A 135 -18.76 2.32 -17.46
C ARG A 135 -19.93 2.62 -18.40
N GLY A 136 -20.58 1.58 -18.92
CA GLY A 136 -21.71 1.69 -19.87
C GLY A 136 -21.33 1.38 -21.32
N GLY A 137 -22.17 1.80 -22.27
CA GLY A 137 -22.07 1.47 -23.70
C GLY A 137 -23.39 1.72 -24.44
N LEU A 138 -23.44 1.38 -25.74
CA LEU A 138 -24.61 1.39 -26.65
C LEU A 138 -25.71 2.44 -26.35
N GLY A 139 -25.32 3.68 -26.07
CA GLY A 139 -26.23 4.80 -25.88
C GLY A 139 -26.23 5.44 -24.49
N ALA A 140 -25.58 4.88 -23.48
CA ALA A 140 -25.37 5.59 -22.22
C ALA A 140 -24.04 5.18 -21.58
N TRP A 141 -23.26 6.15 -21.11
CA TRP A 141 -22.02 5.87 -20.41
C TRP A 141 -21.69 6.91 -19.36
N ILE A 142 -20.93 6.48 -18.36
CA ILE A 142 -20.36 7.33 -17.34
C ILE A 142 -18.85 7.22 -17.43
N ASN A 143 -18.18 8.35 -17.56
CA ASN A 143 -16.73 8.46 -17.53
C ASN A 143 -16.28 9.10 -16.22
N TYR A 144 -15.35 8.45 -15.54
CA TYR A 144 -14.73 8.94 -14.32
C TYR A 144 -13.27 9.26 -14.64
N LYS A 145 -12.91 10.53 -14.55
CA LYS A 145 -11.50 10.97 -14.57
C LYS A 145 -11.07 11.28 -13.14
N ILE A 146 -10.17 10.48 -12.61
CA ILE A 146 -9.81 10.45 -11.20
C ILE A 146 -8.35 10.92 -11.09
N SER A 147 -8.15 12.01 -10.36
CA SER A 147 -6.83 12.50 -9.96
C SER A 147 -6.65 12.29 -8.46
N GLY A 148 -5.53 11.70 -8.05
CA GLY A 148 -5.25 11.37 -6.65
C GLY A 148 -3.98 12.02 -6.14
N ILE A 149 -4.03 12.55 -4.91
CA ILE A 149 -2.87 13.04 -4.15
C ILE A 149 -2.76 12.27 -2.84
N LYS A 150 -1.61 11.64 -2.59
CA LYS A 150 -1.37 10.86 -1.36
C LYS A 150 -1.19 11.78 -0.15
N LYS A 151 -1.83 11.43 0.98
CA LYS A 151 -1.72 12.15 2.27
C LYS A 151 -0.58 11.62 3.13
#